data_AF-A0A9X2ERC0-F1
#
_entry.id   AF-A0A9X2ERC0-F1
#
_cell.length_a   1.000
_cell.length_b   1.000
_cell.length_c   1.000
_cell.angle_alpha   90.00
_cell.angle_beta   90.00
_cell.angle_gamma   90.00
#
_symmetry.space_group_name_H-M   'P 1'
#
loop_
_entity.id
_entity.type
_entity.pdbx_description
1 polymer ?
#
loop_
_entity_poly.entity_id
_entity_poly.type
_entity_poly.pdbx_seq_one_letter_code
_entity_poly.pdbx_strand_id
1 'polypeptide(L)'
;DDSLDASAYGDGLALTGTNNQVTAESGALTFDGIASAVASALTGTSGADSFTVDGDNEVTSYDIAFTGVSLVDAASGTDSVTAQSLVTLTGTDNQASTNLILFSNIDSVSGGSLEASSGNDSFEVTGANALTANEIAFSSISSVDALDGDDSVTGADGEDWSLTGNDYEATNNGITFSNVEILTTVNAGLTGTAGDDAFVLQSDADVAIYNMTISGMSSVEGNGGTDSLDASAYSDGLALTGADHQVTAESGSLIFTDIASAVTSVLTGTSSADSFTVNGDNEVTSYEIAFTGVSTVDAGSGGGSVVAQSVVALTGTDNEASTNLIDFSNIDSVTGGSLEGSDNADTFTVTSSTSVTANSISFSSFSGDIDAKSGADSVTGADGEDWTLTGNNYEATNNGI
;
A
#
# COMPACT_ATOMS: atom_id res chain seq x y z
N ASP A 1 14.44 -46.27 -33.88
CA ASP A 1 14.97 -45.20 -33.03
C ASP A 1 16.10 -45.78 -32.23
N ASP A 2 17.31 -45.32 -32.52
CA ASP A 2 18.52 -45.80 -31.85
C ASP A 2 18.63 -45.15 -30.47
N SER A 3 19.10 -45.92 -29.50
CA SER A 3 19.17 -45.52 -28.08
C SER A 3 20.57 -45.72 -27.52
N LEU A 4 21.04 -44.78 -26.72
CA LEU A 4 22.33 -44.83 -26.04
C LEU A 4 22.13 -45.01 -24.53
N ASP A 5 22.59 -46.13 -23.97
CA ASP A 5 22.64 -46.30 -22.52
C ASP A 5 24.01 -45.86 -21.99
N ALA A 6 24.06 -44.65 -21.43
CA ALA A 6 25.22 -44.08 -20.75
C ALA A 6 25.03 -44.04 -19.21
N SER A 7 24.13 -44.85 -18.65
CA SER A 7 23.85 -44.88 -17.21
C SER A 7 25.07 -45.24 -16.35
N ALA A 8 26.02 -45.99 -16.91
CA ALA A 8 27.28 -46.34 -16.24
C ALA A 8 28.40 -45.30 -16.46
N TYR A 9 28.16 -44.26 -17.28
CA TYR A 9 29.13 -43.22 -17.59
C TYR A 9 28.93 -42.01 -16.69
N GLY A 10 29.75 -41.90 -15.64
CA GLY A 10 29.57 -40.92 -14.57
C GLY A 10 29.81 -39.46 -14.95
N ASP A 11 30.50 -39.18 -16.06
CA ASP A 11 30.79 -37.81 -16.49
C ASP A 11 29.61 -37.15 -17.22
N GLY A 12 28.55 -37.91 -17.55
CA GLY A 12 27.41 -37.41 -18.31
C GLY A 12 27.65 -37.32 -19.82
N LEU A 13 26.67 -36.82 -20.56
CA LEU A 13 26.76 -36.57 -22.01
C LEU A 13 26.80 -35.06 -22.28
N ALA A 14 27.37 -34.66 -23.41
CA ALA A 14 27.33 -33.26 -23.86
C ALA A 14 26.64 -33.12 -25.22
N LEU A 15 25.79 -32.11 -25.35
CA LEU A 15 25.12 -31.74 -26.60
C LEU A 15 26.14 -31.16 -27.59
N THR A 16 25.92 -31.37 -28.89
CA THR A 16 26.81 -30.83 -29.94
C THR A 16 26.22 -29.63 -30.67
N GLY A 17 24.97 -29.27 -30.40
CA GLY A 17 24.22 -28.29 -31.17
C GLY A 17 23.60 -28.85 -32.46
N THR A 18 23.71 -30.17 -32.69
CA THR A 18 23.12 -30.86 -33.83
C THR A 18 22.10 -31.88 -33.37
N ASN A 19 20.94 -31.93 -34.03
CA ASN A 19 19.87 -32.87 -33.68
C ASN A 19 20.37 -34.32 -33.72
N ASN A 20 19.90 -35.12 -32.76
CA ASN A 20 20.23 -36.54 -32.64
C ASN A 20 21.72 -36.84 -32.45
N GLN A 21 22.51 -35.89 -31.96
CA GLN A 21 23.94 -36.04 -31.75
C GLN A 21 24.38 -35.61 -30.35
N VAL A 22 25.20 -36.45 -29.72
CA VAL A 22 25.81 -36.21 -28.40
C VAL A 22 27.28 -36.60 -28.41
N THR A 23 28.02 -36.12 -27.41
CA THR A 23 29.39 -36.54 -27.16
C THR A 23 29.58 -37.08 -25.74
N ALA A 24 30.62 -37.91 -25.60
CA ALA A 24 31.18 -38.36 -24.34
C ALA A 24 32.69 -38.07 -24.32
N GLU A 25 33.36 -38.35 -23.20
CA GLU A 25 34.82 -38.19 -23.05
C GLU A 25 35.29 -36.76 -23.38
N SER A 26 34.56 -35.74 -22.90
CA SER A 26 34.85 -34.33 -23.18
C SER A 26 34.93 -34.01 -24.70
N GLY A 27 34.04 -34.62 -25.50
CA GLY A 27 33.96 -34.37 -26.94
C GLY A 27 34.80 -35.31 -27.80
N ALA A 28 35.58 -36.24 -27.22
CA ALA A 28 36.43 -37.15 -27.99
C ALA A 28 35.65 -38.25 -28.72
N LEU A 29 34.47 -38.61 -28.20
CA LEU A 29 33.59 -39.62 -28.79
C LEU A 29 32.24 -39.00 -29.14
N THR A 30 31.87 -39.07 -30.42
CA THR A 30 30.57 -38.58 -30.92
C THR A 30 29.66 -39.76 -31.25
N PHE A 31 28.41 -39.67 -30.81
CA PHE A 31 27.32 -40.56 -31.21
C PHE A 31 26.34 -39.79 -32.07
N ASP A 32 25.96 -40.35 -33.22
CA ASP A 32 25.10 -39.72 -34.22
C ASP A 32 23.88 -40.61 -34.50
N GLY A 33 22.74 -40.00 -34.83
CA GLY A 33 21.48 -40.70 -35.07
C GLY A 33 20.80 -41.24 -33.80
N ILE A 34 21.13 -40.67 -32.63
CA ILE A 34 20.56 -41.07 -31.34
C ILE A 34 19.21 -40.39 -31.14
N ALA A 35 18.15 -41.17 -30.94
CA ALA A 35 16.81 -40.65 -30.66
C ALA A 35 16.51 -40.60 -29.15
N SER A 36 17.21 -41.41 -28.35
CA SER A 36 17.06 -41.42 -26.89
C SER A 36 18.36 -41.78 -26.20
N ALA A 37 18.55 -41.29 -24.97
CA ALA A 37 19.69 -41.67 -24.16
C ALA A 37 19.35 -41.79 -22.67
N VAL A 38 20.07 -42.66 -21.96
CA VAL A 38 20.08 -42.70 -20.50
C VAL A 38 21.38 -42.05 -20.03
N ALA A 39 21.32 -40.99 -19.24
CA ALA A 39 22.50 -40.29 -18.73
C ALA A 39 22.21 -39.67 -17.38
N SER A 40 23.18 -39.67 -16.46
CA SER A 40 23.01 -39.06 -15.13
C SER A 40 23.11 -37.53 -15.14
N ALA A 41 23.85 -36.98 -16.10
CA ALA A 41 24.09 -35.56 -16.28
C ALA A 41 24.16 -35.19 -17.77
N LEU A 42 23.79 -33.96 -18.08
CA LEU A 42 23.84 -33.38 -19.42
C LEU A 42 24.56 -32.03 -19.38
N THR A 43 25.47 -31.80 -20.32
CA THR A 43 26.07 -30.48 -20.56
C THR A 43 25.57 -29.91 -21.89
N GLY A 44 25.18 -28.64 -21.86
CA GLY A 44 24.82 -27.83 -23.00
C GLY A 44 26.00 -27.51 -23.92
N THR A 45 25.71 -26.68 -24.90
CA THR A 45 26.64 -26.13 -25.87
C THR A 45 27.12 -24.76 -25.42
N SER A 46 27.95 -24.10 -26.22
CA SER A 46 28.28 -22.69 -26.01
C SER A 46 27.30 -21.73 -26.70
N GLY A 47 26.22 -22.25 -27.29
CA GLY A 47 25.16 -21.50 -27.94
C GLY A 47 23.87 -21.62 -27.14
N ALA A 48 22.77 -21.08 -27.68
CA ALA A 48 21.48 -21.21 -27.02
C ALA A 48 20.96 -22.65 -27.09
N ASP A 49 20.64 -23.20 -25.93
CA ASP A 49 20.02 -24.50 -25.78
C ASP A 49 18.59 -24.39 -25.25
N SER A 50 17.80 -25.42 -25.53
CA SER A 50 16.45 -25.53 -25.03
C SER A 50 16.24 -26.92 -24.45
N PHE A 51 15.73 -26.96 -23.23
CA PHE A 51 15.48 -28.15 -22.44
C PHE A 51 13.99 -28.24 -22.14
N THR A 52 13.31 -29.21 -22.73
CA THR A 52 11.90 -29.50 -22.42
C THR A 52 11.86 -30.59 -21.36
N VAL A 53 11.32 -30.28 -20.19
CA VAL A 53 11.18 -31.27 -19.10
C VAL A 53 9.96 -32.14 -19.41
N ASP A 54 10.18 -33.43 -19.63
CA ASP A 54 9.11 -34.37 -20.02
C ASP A 54 8.54 -35.13 -18.81
N GLY A 55 9.30 -35.20 -17.72
CA GLY A 55 8.94 -35.93 -16.50
C GLY A 55 10.10 -35.98 -15.51
N ASP A 56 9.96 -36.78 -14.46
CA ASP A 56 10.97 -36.92 -13.42
C ASP A 56 12.27 -37.52 -13.97
N ASN A 57 13.35 -36.75 -13.89
CA ASN A 57 14.64 -37.09 -14.51
C ASN A 57 14.56 -37.33 -16.04
N GLU A 58 13.57 -36.75 -16.71
CA GLU A 58 13.37 -36.85 -18.15
C GLU A 58 13.40 -35.46 -18.80
N VAL A 59 14.25 -35.29 -19.81
CA VAL A 59 14.41 -34.02 -20.53
C VAL A 59 14.65 -34.29 -22.02
N THR A 60 14.02 -33.52 -22.89
CA THR A 60 14.28 -33.53 -24.32
C THR A 60 15.07 -32.29 -24.73
N SER A 61 16.13 -32.51 -25.52
CA SER A 61 16.88 -31.44 -26.18
C SER A 61 17.48 -31.94 -27.49
N TYR A 62 17.55 -31.08 -28.51
CA TYR A 62 18.05 -31.41 -29.85
C TYR A 62 17.49 -32.72 -30.44
N ASP A 63 16.17 -32.92 -30.33
CA ASP A 63 15.44 -34.14 -30.78
C ASP A 63 15.89 -35.46 -30.11
N ILE A 64 16.49 -35.38 -28.91
CA ILE A 64 16.89 -36.55 -28.11
C ILE A 64 16.09 -36.55 -26.82
N ALA A 65 15.39 -37.66 -26.54
CA ALA A 65 14.75 -37.89 -25.25
C ALA A 65 15.75 -38.49 -24.25
N PHE A 66 16.10 -37.76 -23.21
CA PHE A 66 16.98 -38.22 -22.14
C PHE A 66 16.18 -38.72 -20.93
N THR A 67 16.69 -39.76 -20.28
CA THR A 67 16.14 -40.29 -19.03
C THR A 67 17.26 -40.49 -17.99
N GLY A 68 16.90 -40.44 -16.70
CA GLY A 68 17.86 -40.57 -15.59
C GLY A 68 18.69 -39.31 -15.32
N VAL A 69 18.37 -38.19 -15.99
CA VAL A 69 19.13 -36.94 -15.87
C VAL A 69 18.79 -36.28 -14.55
N SER A 70 19.78 -36.12 -13.68
CA SER A 70 19.62 -35.43 -12.38
C SER A 70 20.27 -34.04 -12.36
N LEU A 71 21.14 -33.77 -13.34
CA LEU A 71 21.87 -32.52 -13.47
C LEU A 71 21.92 -32.09 -14.94
N VAL A 72 21.62 -30.83 -15.18
CA VAL A 72 21.85 -30.16 -16.45
C VAL A 72 22.71 -28.92 -16.18
N ASP A 73 23.88 -28.87 -16.79
CA ASP A 73 24.67 -27.66 -16.93
C ASP A 73 24.43 -27.12 -18.34
N ALA A 74 23.67 -26.05 -18.49
CA ALA A 74 23.40 -25.47 -19.81
C ALA A 74 24.64 -24.80 -20.44
N ALA A 75 25.75 -24.75 -19.70
CA ALA A 75 27.02 -24.16 -20.09
C ALA A 75 26.92 -22.65 -20.34
N SER A 76 27.04 -22.18 -21.58
CA SER A 76 26.98 -20.75 -21.87
C SER A 76 26.10 -20.53 -23.06
N GLY A 77 25.28 -19.48 -23.05
CA GLY A 77 24.35 -19.29 -24.14
C GLY A 77 23.24 -18.36 -23.71
N THR A 78 22.09 -18.54 -24.35
CA THR A 78 20.83 -18.03 -23.81
C THR A 78 19.93 -19.25 -23.71
N ASP A 79 19.93 -19.83 -22.52
CA ASP A 79 19.46 -21.19 -22.29
C ASP A 79 18.07 -21.17 -21.65
N SER A 80 17.23 -22.09 -22.10
CA SER A 80 15.80 -22.10 -21.77
C SER A 80 15.35 -23.44 -21.25
N VAL A 81 14.52 -23.42 -20.22
CA VAL A 81 13.83 -24.60 -19.68
C VAL A 81 12.32 -24.43 -19.88
N THR A 82 11.67 -25.44 -20.43
CA THR A 82 10.20 -25.53 -20.42
C THR A 82 9.79 -26.52 -19.33
N ALA A 83 9.22 -26.01 -18.25
CA ALA A 83 8.77 -26.78 -17.10
C ALA A 83 7.29 -27.15 -17.23
N GLN A 84 6.90 -28.31 -16.70
CA GLN A 84 5.51 -28.77 -16.66
C GLN A 84 4.94 -28.81 -15.23
N SER A 85 5.79 -28.66 -14.22
CA SER A 85 5.47 -28.81 -12.80
C SER A 85 6.09 -27.65 -12.01
N LEU A 86 6.03 -27.75 -10.68
CA LEU A 86 6.73 -26.84 -9.78
C LEU A 86 8.21 -26.66 -10.17
N VAL A 87 8.64 -25.40 -10.15
CA VAL A 87 10.04 -24.99 -10.26
C VAL A 87 10.46 -24.43 -8.90
N THR A 88 11.57 -24.91 -8.37
CA THR A 88 12.11 -24.46 -7.07
C THR A 88 13.43 -23.76 -7.30
N LEU A 89 13.53 -22.51 -6.84
CA LEU A 89 14.78 -21.75 -6.83
C LEU A 89 15.74 -22.28 -5.77
N THR A 90 17.03 -22.16 -6.04
CA THR A 90 18.07 -22.64 -5.12
C THR A 90 18.69 -21.53 -4.26
N GLY A 91 18.35 -20.27 -4.53
CA GLY A 91 19.04 -19.09 -3.99
C GLY A 91 20.39 -18.80 -4.66
N THR A 92 20.73 -19.52 -5.74
CA THR A 92 21.91 -19.25 -6.58
C THR A 92 21.47 -18.75 -7.95
N ASP A 93 22.17 -17.75 -8.47
CA ASP A 93 21.91 -17.19 -9.80
C ASP A 93 21.97 -18.27 -10.89
N ASN A 94 21.05 -18.16 -11.85
CA ASN A 94 20.92 -19.07 -12.99
C ASN A 94 20.76 -20.55 -12.61
N GLN A 95 20.25 -20.84 -11.40
CA GLN A 95 20.05 -22.21 -10.93
C GLN A 95 18.64 -22.45 -10.36
N ALA A 96 17.92 -23.40 -10.96
CA ALA A 96 16.60 -23.84 -10.52
C ALA A 96 16.47 -25.36 -10.64
N SER A 97 15.54 -25.94 -9.90
CA SER A 97 15.22 -27.36 -9.99
C SER A 97 13.76 -27.59 -10.35
N THR A 98 13.51 -28.64 -11.12
CA THR A 98 12.15 -29.09 -11.44
C THR A 98 12.20 -30.57 -11.81
N ASN A 99 11.16 -31.33 -11.48
CA ASN A 99 11.07 -32.77 -11.80
C ASN A 99 12.35 -33.57 -11.46
N LEU A 100 12.94 -33.32 -10.28
CA LEU A 100 14.17 -33.97 -9.79
C LEU A 100 15.44 -33.70 -10.63
N ILE A 101 15.42 -32.67 -11.47
CA ILE A 101 16.57 -32.21 -12.26
C ILE A 101 17.02 -30.87 -11.72
N LEU A 102 18.31 -30.74 -11.39
CA LEU A 102 18.94 -29.46 -11.11
C LEU A 102 19.48 -28.87 -12.42
N PHE A 103 19.00 -27.69 -12.80
CA PHE A 103 19.49 -26.91 -13.93
C PHE A 103 20.42 -25.81 -13.42
N SER A 104 21.53 -25.59 -14.12
CA SER A 104 22.48 -24.51 -13.86
C SER A 104 22.86 -23.79 -15.15
N ASN A 105 23.27 -22.52 -15.02
CA ASN A 105 23.59 -21.64 -16.14
C ASN A 105 22.42 -21.43 -17.10
N ILE A 106 21.18 -21.42 -16.59
CA ILE A 106 19.98 -21.15 -17.39
C ILE A 106 19.59 -19.68 -17.30
N ASP A 107 19.08 -19.13 -18.40
CA ASP A 107 18.64 -17.73 -18.48
C ASP A 107 17.12 -17.58 -18.36
N SER A 108 16.36 -18.63 -18.70
CA SER A 108 14.91 -18.55 -18.72
C SER A 108 14.20 -19.86 -18.39
N VAL A 109 13.05 -19.72 -17.76
CA VAL A 109 12.12 -20.83 -17.49
C VAL A 109 10.71 -20.42 -17.93
N SER A 110 9.99 -21.35 -18.56
CA SER A 110 8.58 -21.14 -18.91
C SER A 110 7.69 -22.24 -18.35
N GLY A 111 6.52 -21.86 -17.83
CA GLY A 111 5.57 -22.76 -17.22
C GLY A 111 5.90 -23.14 -15.78
N GLY A 112 4.97 -23.88 -15.15
CA GLY A 112 5.06 -24.26 -13.74
C GLY A 112 4.52 -23.22 -12.76
N SER A 113 4.48 -23.61 -11.49
CA SER A 113 4.45 -22.68 -10.36
C SER A 113 5.87 -22.47 -9.85
N LEU A 114 6.13 -21.36 -9.15
CA LEU A 114 7.46 -21.07 -8.60
C LEU A 114 7.43 -21.20 -7.07
N GLU A 115 8.36 -21.97 -6.51
CA GLU A 115 8.76 -21.89 -5.10
C GLU A 115 10.15 -21.26 -5.03
N ALA A 116 10.34 -20.35 -4.08
CA ALA A 116 11.61 -19.69 -3.88
C ALA A 116 12.58 -20.54 -3.03
N SER A 117 13.63 -19.91 -2.51
CA SER A 117 14.53 -20.53 -1.55
C SER A 117 13.97 -20.35 -0.13
N SER A 118 14.67 -20.85 0.90
CA SER A 118 14.31 -20.63 2.31
C SER A 118 15.05 -19.45 2.95
N GLY A 119 15.61 -18.57 2.12
CA GLY A 119 16.25 -17.33 2.56
C GLY A 119 15.68 -16.19 1.75
N ASN A 120 16.17 -14.98 2.00
CA ASN A 120 15.62 -13.80 1.37
C ASN A 120 15.74 -13.85 -0.16
N ASP A 121 14.60 -13.79 -0.83
CA ASP A 121 14.44 -13.78 -2.27
C ASP A 121 13.89 -12.42 -2.75
N SER A 122 14.21 -12.08 -4.00
CA SER A 122 13.77 -10.84 -4.64
C SER A 122 13.20 -11.16 -6.01
N PHE A 123 12.02 -10.62 -6.26
CA PHE A 123 11.30 -10.77 -7.53
C PHE A 123 11.05 -9.39 -8.16
N GLU A 124 11.14 -9.33 -9.48
CA GLU A 124 10.71 -8.16 -10.26
C GLU A 124 9.72 -8.60 -11.33
N VAL A 125 8.49 -8.08 -11.28
CA VAL A 125 7.45 -8.41 -12.25
C VAL A 125 7.73 -7.65 -13.55
N THR A 126 8.00 -8.39 -14.62
CA THR A 126 8.40 -7.81 -15.92
C THR A 126 7.26 -7.77 -16.93
N GLY A 127 6.14 -8.42 -16.64
CA GLY A 127 4.95 -8.42 -17.47
C GLY A 127 3.89 -9.41 -16.99
N ALA A 128 2.82 -9.57 -17.77
CA ALA A 128 1.73 -10.47 -17.43
C ALA A 128 2.25 -11.91 -17.27
N ASN A 129 2.05 -12.49 -16.10
CA ASN A 129 2.53 -13.83 -15.75
C ASN A 129 4.04 -14.01 -15.98
N ALA A 130 4.84 -12.94 -15.85
CA ALA A 130 6.27 -12.93 -16.08
C ALA A 130 7.02 -12.12 -15.00
N LEU A 131 8.16 -12.65 -14.56
CA LEU A 131 9.01 -12.03 -13.54
C LEU A 131 10.47 -12.43 -13.74
N THR A 132 11.39 -11.76 -13.06
CA THR A 132 12.78 -12.18 -12.90
C THR A 132 13.09 -12.50 -11.44
N ALA A 133 13.88 -13.54 -11.21
CA ALA A 133 14.41 -13.92 -9.90
C ALA A 133 15.70 -14.75 -10.09
N ASN A 134 16.70 -14.55 -9.23
CA ASN A 134 18.00 -15.24 -9.30
C ASN A 134 18.60 -15.25 -10.73
N GLU A 135 18.58 -14.09 -11.39
CA GLU A 135 19.03 -13.88 -12.78
C GLU A 135 18.33 -14.73 -13.86
N ILE A 136 17.19 -15.36 -13.53
CA ILE A 136 16.37 -16.14 -14.46
C ILE A 136 15.12 -15.35 -14.84
N ALA A 137 14.82 -15.28 -16.13
CA ALA A 137 13.56 -14.77 -16.65
C ALA A 137 12.48 -15.86 -16.67
N PHE A 138 11.39 -15.63 -15.95
CA PHE A 138 10.25 -16.53 -15.88
C PHE A 138 9.08 -16.03 -16.71
N SER A 139 8.34 -16.96 -17.31
CA SER A 139 7.11 -16.66 -18.05
C SER A 139 6.05 -17.74 -17.85
N SER A 140 4.79 -17.37 -18.05
CA SER A 140 3.62 -18.25 -17.78
C SER A 140 3.55 -18.73 -16.33
N ILE A 141 4.00 -17.89 -15.39
CA ILE A 141 3.90 -18.13 -13.95
C ILE A 141 2.60 -17.53 -13.43
N SER A 142 1.77 -18.35 -12.78
CA SER A 142 0.52 -17.88 -12.15
C SER A 142 0.66 -17.65 -10.66
N SER A 143 1.66 -18.28 -10.02
CA SER A 143 1.87 -18.17 -8.57
C SER A 143 3.34 -18.33 -8.19
N VAL A 144 3.72 -17.61 -7.14
CA VAL A 144 5.01 -17.68 -6.47
C VAL A 144 4.77 -17.90 -4.98
N ASP A 145 5.38 -18.93 -4.42
CA ASP A 145 5.51 -19.11 -2.98
C ASP A 145 6.95 -18.75 -2.59
N ALA A 146 7.13 -17.66 -1.83
CA ALA A 146 8.45 -17.20 -1.42
C ALA A 146 9.03 -17.94 -0.20
N LEU A 147 8.26 -18.84 0.41
CA LEU A 147 8.63 -19.68 1.56
C LEU A 147 9.01 -18.88 2.83
N ASP A 148 10.24 -19.03 3.32
CA ASP A 148 10.73 -18.37 4.54
C ASP A 148 11.77 -17.34 4.13
N GLY A 149 11.73 -16.15 4.71
CA GLY A 149 12.69 -15.10 4.37
C GLY A 149 12.18 -13.73 4.81
N ASP A 150 12.96 -12.69 4.51
CA ASP A 150 12.38 -11.36 4.31
C ASP A 150 12.33 -11.15 2.80
N ASP A 151 11.23 -11.56 2.18
CA ASP A 151 11.07 -11.64 0.73
C ASP A 151 10.47 -10.36 0.17
N SER A 152 10.89 -10.01 -1.04
CA SER A 152 10.49 -8.74 -1.67
C SER A 152 10.06 -8.90 -3.12
N VAL A 153 9.01 -8.17 -3.49
CA VAL A 153 8.53 -8.11 -4.87
C VAL A 153 8.41 -6.66 -5.32
N THR A 154 9.08 -6.32 -6.43
CA THR A 154 8.82 -5.09 -7.18
C THR A 154 7.77 -5.39 -8.24
N GLY A 155 6.63 -4.70 -8.17
CA GLY A 155 5.51 -4.87 -9.11
C GLY A 155 5.79 -4.30 -10.50
N ALA A 156 4.94 -4.67 -11.46
CA ALA A 156 5.02 -4.15 -12.81
C ALA A 156 4.62 -2.67 -12.85
N ASP A 157 5.32 -1.90 -13.69
CA ASP A 157 5.08 -0.47 -13.89
C ASP A 157 3.64 -0.19 -14.35
N GLY A 158 2.91 0.61 -13.58
CA GLY A 158 1.54 1.02 -13.86
C GLY A 158 0.47 -0.03 -13.58
N GLU A 159 0.83 -1.18 -12.99
CA GLU A 159 -0.12 -2.24 -12.64
C GLU A 159 -0.37 -2.26 -11.14
N ASP A 160 -1.62 -2.06 -10.75
CA ASP A 160 -2.04 -2.05 -9.35
C ASP A 160 -1.80 -3.40 -8.67
N TRP A 161 -1.50 -3.33 -7.38
CA TRP A 161 -1.50 -4.50 -6.50
C TRP A 161 -2.91 -4.75 -6.00
N SER A 162 -3.30 -6.01 -5.83
CA SER A 162 -4.56 -6.38 -5.17
C SER A 162 -4.31 -7.33 -4.01
N LEU A 163 -4.86 -7.03 -2.84
CA LEU A 163 -4.79 -7.88 -1.65
C LEU A 163 -5.76 -9.06 -1.80
N THR A 164 -5.35 -10.24 -1.34
CA THR A 164 -6.22 -11.44 -1.36
C THR A 164 -7.05 -11.58 -0.08
N GLY A 165 -6.65 -10.88 0.99
CA GLY A 165 -7.20 -10.99 2.34
C GLY A 165 -6.52 -12.06 3.20
N ASN A 166 -5.47 -12.71 2.70
CA ASN A 166 -4.59 -13.56 3.50
C ASN A 166 -3.32 -12.79 3.90
N ASP A 167 -2.75 -13.15 5.05
CA ASP A 167 -1.45 -12.64 5.46
C ASP A 167 -0.36 -13.02 4.43
N TYR A 168 0.55 -12.08 4.16
CA TYR A 168 1.69 -12.25 3.25
C TYR A 168 1.30 -12.62 1.81
N GLU A 169 0.12 -12.21 1.35
CA GLU A 169 -0.38 -12.59 0.03
C GLU A 169 -1.01 -11.43 -0.75
N ALA A 170 -0.54 -11.22 -1.98
CA ALA A 170 -1.08 -10.22 -2.90
C ALA A 170 -0.89 -10.64 -4.36
N THR A 171 -1.60 -9.98 -5.26
CA THR A 171 -1.48 -10.21 -6.71
C THR A 171 -0.98 -8.99 -7.45
N ASN A 172 -0.12 -9.20 -8.44
CA ASN A 172 0.28 -8.19 -9.42
C ASN A 172 0.41 -8.82 -10.81
N ASN A 173 -0.14 -8.18 -11.82
CA ASN A 173 -0.04 -8.57 -13.24
C ASN A 173 -0.32 -10.07 -13.53
N GLY A 174 -1.34 -10.62 -12.87
CA GLY A 174 -1.78 -12.01 -13.04
C GLY A 174 -1.00 -13.07 -12.26
N ILE A 175 -0.08 -12.66 -11.38
CA ILE A 175 0.70 -13.55 -10.50
C ILE A 175 0.22 -13.37 -9.06
N THR A 176 -0.07 -14.47 -8.37
CA THR A 176 -0.27 -14.48 -6.91
C THR A 176 1.05 -14.74 -6.21
N PHE A 177 1.46 -13.84 -5.33
CA PHE A 177 2.62 -14.00 -4.47
C PHE A 177 2.14 -14.34 -3.07
N SER A 178 2.67 -15.41 -2.48
CA SER A 178 2.39 -15.84 -1.10
C SER A 178 3.71 -15.89 -0.32
N ASN A 179 3.63 -15.69 1.01
CA ASN A 179 4.77 -15.62 1.93
C ASN A 179 5.76 -14.50 1.56
N VAL A 180 5.26 -13.33 1.14
CA VAL A 180 6.09 -12.16 0.84
C VAL A 180 5.83 -11.07 1.87
N GLU A 181 6.89 -10.48 2.42
CA GLU A 181 6.82 -9.42 3.45
C GLU A 181 6.79 -8.02 2.85
N ILE A 182 7.50 -7.80 1.74
CA ILE A 182 7.75 -6.44 1.21
C ILE A 182 7.28 -6.32 -0.23
N LEU A 183 6.37 -5.38 -0.48
CA LEU A 183 5.94 -5.04 -1.84
C LEU A 183 6.39 -3.63 -2.19
N THR A 184 6.98 -3.47 -3.37
CA THR A 184 7.30 -2.17 -3.95
C THR A 184 6.42 -1.95 -5.17
N THR A 185 5.57 -0.94 -5.10
CA THR A 185 4.73 -0.54 -6.23
C THR A 185 5.49 0.43 -7.14
N VAL A 186 5.15 0.44 -8.43
CA VAL A 186 5.83 1.29 -9.43
C VAL A 186 4.77 1.99 -10.26
N ASN A 187 4.59 3.30 -10.02
CA ASN A 187 3.56 4.13 -10.69
C ASN A 187 2.14 3.53 -10.63
N ALA A 188 1.81 2.88 -9.52
CA ALA A 188 0.59 2.11 -9.35
C ALA A 188 -0.07 2.41 -7.99
N GLY A 189 -1.22 1.80 -7.76
CA GLY A 189 -1.94 1.79 -6.49
C GLY A 189 -1.95 0.42 -5.80
N LEU A 190 -2.61 0.39 -4.65
CA LEU A 190 -2.98 -0.80 -3.90
C LEU A 190 -4.50 -0.87 -3.77
N THR A 191 -5.09 -1.98 -4.17
CA THR A 191 -6.52 -2.26 -4.02
C THR A 191 -6.72 -3.28 -2.91
N GLY A 192 -7.56 -2.92 -1.95
CA GLY A 192 -8.03 -3.75 -0.86
C GLY A 192 -8.91 -4.91 -1.31
N THR A 193 -9.41 -5.64 -0.32
CA THR A 193 -10.34 -6.75 -0.49
C THR A 193 -11.77 -6.22 -0.65
N ALA A 194 -12.75 -7.11 -0.80
CA ALA A 194 -14.16 -6.72 -0.72
C ALA A 194 -14.69 -6.65 0.72
N GLY A 195 -13.88 -7.12 1.69
CA GLY A 195 -14.19 -7.14 3.12
C GLY A 195 -13.65 -5.90 3.81
N ASP A 196 -13.62 -5.93 5.14
CA ASP A 196 -13.07 -4.83 5.94
C ASP A 196 -11.54 -4.93 5.98
N ASP A 197 -10.86 -3.87 5.57
CA ASP A 197 -9.40 -3.75 5.61
C ASP A 197 -8.95 -2.71 6.66
N ALA A 198 -7.83 -3.02 7.31
CA ALA A 198 -7.22 -2.17 8.34
C ALA A 198 -5.81 -1.75 7.91
N PHE A 199 -5.73 -0.64 7.19
CA PHE A 199 -4.48 -0.06 6.73
C PHE A 199 -3.79 0.69 7.86
N VAL A 200 -2.47 0.53 7.99
CA VAL A 200 -1.65 1.32 8.91
C VAL A 200 -0.66 2.14 8.08
N LEU A 201 -0.80 3.47 8.11
CA LEU A 201 0.13 4.40 7.49
C LEU A 201 1.32 4.64 8.42
N GLN A 202 2.51 4.21 7.99
CA GLN A 202 3.74 4.33 8.75
C GLN A 202 4.36 5.73 8.60
N SER A 203 5.38 6.02 9.41
CA SER A 203 6.02 7.34 9.46
C SER A 203 6.74 7.76 8.18
N ASP A 204 7.10 6.80 7.33
CA ASP A 204 7.74 6.97 6.02
C ASP A 204 6.75 6.87 4.85
N ALA A 205 5.45 6.92 5.14
CA ALA A 205 4.34 6.80 4.20
C ALA A 205 4.16 5.43 3.54
N ASP A 206 4.92 4.41 3.99
CA ASP A 206 4.63 3.03 3.64
C ASP A 206 3.35 2.57 4.36
N VAL A 207 2.64 1.61 3.77
CA VAL A 207 1.42 1.03 4.34
C VAL A 207 1.70 -0.38 4.81
N ALA A 208 1.39 -0.64 6.08
CA ALA A 208 1.40 -1.98 6.64
C ALA A 208 -0.03 -2.56 6.66
N ILE A 209 -0.20 -3.77 6.11
CA ILE A 209 -1.47 -4.51 6.09
C ILE A 209 -1.22 -5.99 5.83
N TYR A 210 -2.01 -6.90 6.41
CA TYR A 210 -1.89 -8.36 6.23
C TYR A 210 -0.43 -8.87 6.42
N ASN A 211 0.25 -8.34 7.44
CA ASN A 211 1.66 -8.56 7.75
C ASN A 211 2.68 -8.18 6.64
N MET A 212 2.26 -7.48 5.59
CA MET A 212 3.13 -6.92 4.57
C MET A 212 3.43 -5.45 4.84
N THR A 213 4.55 -4.97 4.31
CA THR A 213 4.84 -3.54 4.14
C THR A 213 4.88 -3.20 2.66
N ILE A 214 4.09 -2.22 2.24
CA ILE A 214 3.94 -1.81 0.85
C ILE A 214 4.41 -0.36 0.70
N SER A 215 5.27 -0.11 -0.29
CA SER A 215 5.87 1.20 -0.57
C SER A 215 5.61 1.68 -2.01
N GLY A 216 5.88 2.96 -2.27
CA GLY A 216 5.89 3.55 -3.62
C GLY A 216 4.52 3.83 -4.24
N MET A 217 3.43 3.60 -3.49
CA MET A 217 2.07 3.71 -4.00
C MET A 217 1.70 5.16 -4.27
N SER A 218 0.84 5.37 -5.27
CA SER A 218 0.17 6.65 -5.50
C SER A 218 -1.25 6.68 -4.92
N SER A 219 -1.84 5.51 -4.70
CA SER A 219 -3.17 5.37 -4.12
C SER A 219 -3.35 4.07 -3.34
N VAL A 220 -4.27 4.09 -2.39
CA VAL A 220 -4.79 2.92 -1.68
C VAL A 220 -6.32 2.99 -1.71
N GLU A 221 -6.97 1.96 -2.24
CA GLU A 221 -8.43 1.86 -2.33
C GLU A 221 -8.92 0.75 -1.42
N GLY A 222 -9.90 1.01 -0.55
CA GLY A 222 -10.50 0.01 0.33
C GLY A 222 -11.26 -1.11 -0.41
N ASN A 223 -11.94 -0.78 -1.52
CA ASN A 223 -12.61 -1.72 -2.44
C ASN A 223 -13.76 -2.57 -1.83
N GLY A 224 -14.30 -2.16 -0.68
CA GLY A 224 -15.45 -2.83 -0.10
C GLY A 224 -15.64 -2.49 1.37
N GLY A 225 -16.23 -3.42 2.11
CA GLY A 225 -16.22 -3.40 3.58
C GLY A 225 -16.51 -2.07 4.29
N THR A 226 -15.93 -1.97 5.49
CA THR A 226 -15.83 -0.77 6.31
C THR A 226 -14.36 -0.56 6.65
N ASP A 227 -13.65 0.08 5.72
CA ASP A 227 -12.19 0.17 5.80
C ASP A 227 -11.72 1.25 6.78
N SER A 228 -10.56 0.99 7.38
CA SER A 228 -9.95 1.87 8.38
C SER A 228 -8.51 2.20 8.05
N LEU A 229 -8.11 3.42 8.40
CA LEU A 229 -6.75 3.93 8.24
C LEU A 229 -6.19 4.40 9.58
N ASP A 230 -5.23 3.68 10.14
CA ASP A 230 -4.45 4.17 11.28
C ASP A 230 -3.24 4.96 10.79
N ALA A 231 -3.30 6.29 10.87
CA ALA A 231 -2.21 7.20 10.57
C ALA A 231 -1.63 7.86 11.84
N SER A 232 -1.78 7.21 13.00
CA SER A 232 -1.29 7.75 14.28
C SER A 232 0.24 7.91 14.35
N ALA A 233 0.99 7.14 13.56
CA ALA A 233 2.44 7.23 13.44
C ALA A 233 2.91 8.28 12.41
N TYR A 234 2.00 8.80 11.59
CA TYR A 234 2.33 9.74 10.51
C TYR A 234 2.17 11.19 10.98
N SER A 235 3.30 11.86 11.24
CA SER A 235 3.32 13.15 11.94
C SER A 235 2.69 14.30 11.18
N ASP A 236 2.69 14.24 9.85
CA ASP A 236 2.19 15.31 9.00
C ASP A 236 0.65 15.34 8.97
N GLY A 237 0.02 14.26 9.45
CA GLY A 237 -1.42 14.13 9.49
C GLY A 237 -2.05 13.78 8.14
N LEU A 238 -3.36 13.93 8.08
CA LEU A 238 -4.14 13.67 6.86
C LEU A 238 -4.75 14.97 6.33
N ALA A 239 -4.96 15.04 5.03
CA ALA A 239 -5.69 16.13 4.39
C ALA A 239 -6.93 15.62 3.65
N LEU A 240 -8.04 16.34 3.79
CA LEU A 240 -9.29 16.08 3.08
C LEU A 240 -9.14 16.46 1.60
N THR A 241 -9.77 15.68 0.72
CA THR A 241 -9.76 15.98 -0.73
C THR A 241 -11.00 16.74 -1.20
N GLY A 242 -12.04 16.76 -0.36
CA GLY A 242 -13.36 17.28 -0.73
C GLY A 242 -14.31 16.22 -1.30
N ALA A 243 -13.91 14.96 -1.33
CA ALA A 243 -14.74 13.83 -1.70
C ALA A 243 -15.02 12.93 -0.48
N ASP A 244 -16.20 12.32 -0.45
CA ASP A 244 -16.59 11.39 0.61
C ASP A 244 -15.66 10.17 0.64
N HIS A 245 -15.36 9.68 1.85
CA HIS A 245 -14.48 8.52 2.10
C HIS A 245 -13.06 8.65 1.52
N GLN A 246 -12.57 9.88 1.32
CA GLN A 246 -11.27 10.13 0.72
C GLN A 246 -10.39 11.11 1.54
N VAL A 247 -9.13 10.71 1.74
CA VAL A 247 -8.08 11.54 2.37
C VAL A 247 -6.77 11.40 1.61
N THR A 248 -5.81 12.26 1.94
CA THR A 248 -4.45 12.21 1.40
C THR A 248 -3.40 12.29 2.49
N ALA A 249 -2.24 11.69 2.19
CA ALA A 249 -0.97 11.88 2.88
C ALA A 249 0.07 12.44 1.88
N GLU A 250 1.31 12.65 2.34
CA GLU A 250 2.44 13.07 1.48
C GLU A 250 2.11 14.31 0.64
N SER A 251 1.52 15.32 1.29
CA SER A 251 1.09 16.57 0.63
C SER A 251 0.21 16.35 -0.62
N GLY A 252 -0.62 15.31 -0.61
CA GLY A 252 -1.56 15.01 -1.69
C GLY A 252 -1.07 13.98 -2.71
N SER A 253 0.16 13.45 -2.58
CA SER A 253 0.70 12.49 -3.54
C SER A 253 0.28 11.03 -3.29
N LEU A 254 -0.12 10.71 -2.06
CA LEU A 254 -0.72 9.42 -1.70
C LEU A 254 -2.19 9.63 -1.33
N ILE A 255 -3.10 9.06 -2.12
CA ILE A 255 -4.55 9.18 -1.92
C ILE A 255 -5.11 7.89 -1.34
N PHE A 256 -5.90 7.99 -0.27
CA PHE A 256 -6.69 6.87 0.26
C PHE A 256 -8.16 7.06 -0.10
N THR A 257 -8.80 6.03 -0.67
CA THR A 257 -10.22 6.02 -1.05
C THR A 257 -10.98 4.89 -0.37
N ASP A 258 -12.29 5.05 -0.27
CA ASP A 258 -13.21 4.12 0.40
C ASP A 258 -12.89 3.90 1.89
N ILE A 259 -12.34 4.92 2.55
CA ILE A 259 -12.02 4.86 3.98
C ILE A 259 -13.22 5.33 4.81
N ALA A 260 -13.75 4.47 5.67
CA ALA A 260 -14.86 4.80 6.57
C ALA A 260 -14.39 5.45 7.88
N SER A 261 -13.19 5.13 8.35
CA SER A 261 -12.64 5.67 9.59
C SER A 261 -11.13 5.88 9.52
N ALA A 262 -10.64 6.90 10.23
CA ALA A 262 -9.21 7.17 10.29
C ALA A 262 -8.75 7.63 11.68
N VAL A 263 -7.51 7.29 12.04
CA VAL A 263 -6.83 7.80 13.23
C VAL A 263 -5.76 8.79 12.77
N THR A 264 -5.81 10.03 13.22
CA THR A 264 -4.78 11.03 12.91
C THR A 264 -4.74 12.14 13.95
N SER A 265 -3.56 12.70 14.23
CA SER A 265 -3.43 13.83 15.17
C SER A 265 -3.73 15.19 14.54
N VAL A 266 -3.49 15.33 13.23
CA VAL A 266 -3.62 16.58 12.47
C VAL A 266 -4.52 16.31 11.27
N LEU A 267 -5.58 17.10 11.12
CA LEU A 267 -6.46 17.06 9.97
C LEU A 267 -6.45 18.42 9.26
N THR A 268 -6.14 18.42 7.96
CA THR A 268 -6.20 19.62 7.12
C THR A 268 -7.38 19.55 6.17
N GLY A 269 -8.12 20.64 6.09
CA GLY A 269 -9.23 20.86 5.17
C GLY A 269 -8.78 21.16 3.75
N THR A 270 -9.75 21.50 2.92
CA THR A 270 -9.60 21.80 1.51
C THR A 270 -9.46 23.30 1.27
N SER A 271 -9.35 23.68 0.00
CA SER A 271 -9.45 25.10 -0.40
C SER A 271 -10.90 25.57 -0.57
N SER A 272 -11.87 24.66 -0.40
CA SER A 272 -13.30 24.94 -0.39
C SER A 272 -13.82 24.94 1.05
N ALA A 273 -15.07 25.34 1.24
CA ALA A 273 -15.67 25.32 2.57
C ALA A 273 -15.88 23.87 3.04
N ASP A 274 -15.34 23.55 4.21
CA ASP A 274 -15.46 22.22 4.82
C ASP A 274 -16.41 22.22 6.01
N SER A 275 -16.97 21.06 6.33
CA SER A 275 -17.86 20.89 7.48
C SER A 275 -17.32 19.82 8.41
N PHE A 276 -17.16 20.18 9.70
CA PHE A 276 -16.65 19.29 10.74
C PHE A 276 -17.73 19.10 11.81
N THR A 277 -18.13 17.86 12.07
CA THR A 277 -19.03 17.53 13.19
C THR A 277 -18.22 16.96 14.34
N VAL A 278 -18.23 17.62 15.50
CA VAL A 278 -17.53 17.16 16.70
C VAL A 278 -18.41 16.14 17.43
N ASN A 279 -17.94 14.89 17.48
CA ASN A 279 -18.71 13.77 18.06
C ASN A 279 -18.34 13.49 19.52
N GLY A 280 -17.15 13.92 19.95
CA GLY A 280 -16.57 13.64 21.25
C GLY A 280 -15.18 14.22 21.37
N ASP A 281 -14.49 13.89 22.47
CA ASP A 281 -13.11 14.35 22.69
C ASP A 281 -12.18 13.74 21.65
N ASN A 282 -11.47 14.60 20.89
CA ASN A 282 -10.59 14.20 19.79
C ASN A 282 -11.29 13.39 18.67
N GLU A 283 -12.61 13.56 18.51
CA GLU A 283 -13.42 12.86 17.51
C GLU A 283 -14.17 13.83 16.59
N VAL A 284 -13.94 13.72 15.28
CA VAL A 284 -14.55 14.57 14.25
C VAL A 284 -15.06 13.72 13.10
N THR A 285 -16.23 14.04 12.56
CA THR A 285 -16.69 13.52 11.26
C THR A 285 -16.64 14.61 10.19
N SER A 286 -16.06 14.27 9.04
CA SER A 286 -16.06 15.10 7.82
C SER A 286 -16.00 14.19 6.60
N TYR A 287 -16.67 14.57 5.51
CA TYR A 287 -16.71 13.80 4.25
C TYR A 287 -17.00 12.30 4.45
N GLU A 288 -17.98 11.99 5.30
CA GLU A 288 -18.39 10.62 5.66
C GLU A 288 -17.31 9.76 6.35
N ILE A 289 -16.19 10.34 6.77
CA ILE A 289 -15.13 9.66 7.52
C ILE A 289 -15.27 9.97 9.01
N ALA A 290 -15.21 8.93 9.85
CA ALA A 290 -15.07 9.07 11.30
C ALA A 290 -13.59 9.16 11.70
N PHE A 291 -13.14 10.36 12.10
CA PHE A 291 -11.79 10.59 12.59
C PHE A 291 -11.72 10.48 14.12
N THR A 292 -10.64 9.87 14.62
CA THR A 292 -10.30 9.81 16.04
C THR A 292 -8.85 10.24 16.28
N GLY A 293 -8.52 10.61 17.51
CA GLY A 293 -7.17 11.06 17.88
C GLY A 293 -6.83 12.48 17.40
N VAL A 294 -7.80 13.20 16.82
CA VAL A 294 -7.59 14.51 16.22
C VAL A 294 -7.33 15.54 17.31
N SER A 295 -6.14 16.14 17.30
CA SER A 295 -5.77 17.21 18.23
C SER A 295 -5.90 18.59 17.59
N THR A 296 -5.70 18.69 16.28
CA THR A 296 -5.79 19.95 15.55
C THR A 296 -6.53 19.76 14.24
N VAL A 297 -7.38 20.72 13.90
CA VAL A 297 -8.03 20.83 12.59
C VAL A 297 -7.72 22.20 12.00
N ASP A 298 -7.03 22.23 10.87
CA ASP A 298 -6.97 23.42 10.02
C ASP A 298 -8.06 23.28 8.95
N ALA A 299 -9.08 24.14 8.95
CA ALA A 299 -10.16 24.07 7.97
C ALA A 299 -9.78 24.55 6.55
N GLY A 300 -8.52 24.87 6.32
CA GLY A 300 -7.99 25.28 5.03
C GLY A 300 -8.47 26.68 4.58
N SER A 301 -8.12 27.06 3.36
CA SER A 301 -8.36 28.43 2.87
C SER A 301 -9.81 28.73 2.51
N GLY A 302 -10.65 27.69 2.42
CA GLY A 302 -12.07 27.84 2.07
C GLY A 302 -12.97 28.13 3.26
N GLY A 303 -12.43 28.05 4.49
CA GLY A 303 -13.17 28.27 5.72
C GLY A 303 -13.90 27.02 6.23
N GLY A 304 -13.94 26.86 7.56
CA GLY A 304 -14.62 25.73 8.20
C GLY A 304 -15.96 26.08 8.82
N SER A 305 -16.92 25.16 8.75
CA SER A 305 -18.10 25.14 9.60
C SER A 305 -17.97 24.01 10.62
N VAL A 306 -18.05 24.34 11.91
CA VAL A 306 -18.00 23.35 13.00
C VAL A 306 -19.37 23.17 13.63
N VAL A 307 -19.82 21.93 13.79
CA VAL A 307 -20.98 21.57 14.61
C VAL A 307 -20.46 21.10 15.97
N ALA A 308 -20.69 21.91 17.01
CA ALA A 308 -20.20 21.65 18.36
C ALA A 308 -21.34 21.20 19.29
N GLN A 309 -21.00 20.35 20.25
CA GLN A 309 -21.94 19.85 21.28
C GLN A 309 -21.56 20.31 22.71
N SER A 310 -20.37 20.89 22.87
CA SER A 310 -19.79 21.29 24.16
C SER A 310 -19.48 22.79 24.19
N VAL A 311 -18.76 23.24 25.21
CA VAL A 311 -18.17 24.57 25.26
C VAL A 311 -17.17 24.72 24.10
N VAL A 312 -17.25 25.85 23.42
CA VAL A 312 -16.30 26.32 22.42
C VAL A 312 -15.59 27.53 23.01
N ALA A 313 -14.29 27.40 23.24
CA ALA A 313 -13.46 28.44 23.83
C ALA A 313 -12.67 29.14 22.73
N LEU A 314 -12.75 30.48 22.67
CA LEU A 314 -11.90 31.26 21.77
C LEU A 314 -10.44 31.22 22.22
N THR A 315 -9.53 31.46 21.28
CA THR A 315 -8.08 31.60 21.58
C THR A 315 -7.64 33.07 21.72
N GLY A 316 -8.48 34.01 21.29
CA GLY A 316 -8.12 35.42 21.10
C GLY A 316 -7.59 35.76 19.70
N THR A 317 -7.41 34.77 18.83
CA THR A 317 -7.07 34.97 17.42
C THR A 317 -8.33 34.87 16.57
N ASP A 318 -8.38 35.61 15.45
CA ASP A 318 -9.43 35.47 14.46
C ASP A 318 -9.47 34.05 13.88
N ASN A 319 -10.67 33.50 13.69
CA ASN A 319 -10.92 32.19 13.07
C ASN A 319 -10.29 30.99 13.81
N GLU A 320 -9.97 31.13 15.11
CA GLU A 320 -9.47 30.05 15.96
C GLU A 320 -10.37 29.82 17.18
N ALA A 321 -10.63 28.55 17.49
CA ALA A 321 -11.34 28.14 18.70
C ALA A 321 -11.01 26.70 19.07
N SER A 322 -11.22 26.33 20.32
CA SER A 322 -11.03 24.96 20.81
C SER A 322 -12.34 24.39 21.37
N THR A 323 -12.60 23.13 21.09
CA THR A 323 -13.72 22.39 21.70
C THR A 323 -13.38 20.90 21.75
N ASN A 324 -13.85 20.19 22.77
CA ASN A 324 -13.63 18.72 22.89
C ASN A 324 -12.16 18.30 22.65
N LEU A 325 -11.22 19.04 23.24
CA LEU A 325 -9.77 18.80 23.13
C LEU A 325 -9.19 18.90 21.70
N ILE A 326 -9.92 19.55 20.78
CA ILE A 326 -9.51 19.82 19.41
C ILE A 326 -9.32 21.32 19.25
N ASP A 327 -8.14 21.72 18.76
CA ASP A 327 -7.86 23.09 18.37
C ASP A 327 -8.19 23.29 16.89
N PHE A 328 -9.13 24.19 16.59
CA PHE A 328 -9.53 24.55 15.23
C PHE A 328 -8.89 25.87 14.81
N SER A 329 -8.45 25.94 13.56
CA SER A 329 -8.04 27.18 12.87
C SER A 329 -8.76 27.31 11.53
N ASN A 330 -8.77 28.54 10.99
CA ASN A 330 -9.42 28.90 9.73
C ASN A 330 -10.92 28.54 9.68
N ILE A 331 -11.62 28.53 10.82
CA ILE A 331 -13.07 28.29 10.86
C ILE A 331 -13.83 29.60 10.71
N ASP A 332 -14.89 29.59 9.91
CA ASP A 332 -15.75 30.75 9.67
C ASP A 332 -17.01 30.72 10.53
N SER A 333 -17.45 29.53 10.93
CA SER A 333 -18.70 29.38 11.67
C SER A 333 -18.71 28.20 12.62
N VAL A 334 -19.49 28.36 13.68
CA VAL A 334 -19.77 27.32 14.66
C VAL A 334 -21.28 27.29 14.90
N THR A 335 -21.86 26.09 14.87
CA THR A 335 -23.26 25.86 15.19
C THR A 335 -23.39 24.96 16.41
N GLY A 336 -24.20 25.38 17.38
CA GLY A 336 -24.40 24.65 18.64
C GLY A 336 -23.35 25.00 19.69
N GLY A 337 -23.28 24.19 20.74
CA GLY A 337 -22.40 24.42 21.90
C GLY A 337 -22.74 25.67 22.72
N SER A 338 -21.88 25.95 23.70
CA SER A 338 -21.81 27.24 24.39
C SER A 338 -20.52 27.97 24.03
N LEU A 339 -20.47 29.29 24.18
CA LEU A 339 -19.31 30.10 23.81
C LEU A 339 -18.65 30.69 25.06
N GLU A 340 -17.34 30.55 25.15
CA GLU A 340 -16.50 31.25 26.11
C GLU A 340 -15.40 32.02 25.39
N GLY A 341 -15.05 33.19 25.92
CA GLY A 341 -13.84 33.92 25.56
C GLY A 341 -12.56 33.24 26.06
N SER A 342 -11.49 34.00 25.94
CA SER A 342 -10.11 33.63 26.21
C SER A 342 -9.51 34.54 27.29
N ASP A 343 -8.24 34.34 27.66
CA ASP A 343 -7.52 35.32 28.51
C ASP A 343 -6.87 36.45 27.66
N ASN A 344 -7.04 36.40 26.34
CA ASN A 344 -6.59 37.41 25.38
C ASN A 344 -7.74 38.39 25.08
N ALA A 345 -7.50 39.42 24.27
CA ALA A 345 -8.57 40.34 23.89
C ALA A 345 -9.52 39.67 22.90
N ASP A 346 -10.80 39.59 23.25
CA ASP A 346 -11.83 39.06 22.38
C ASP A 346 -12.75 40.17 21.83
N THR A 347 -13.29 39.92 20.64
CA THR A 347 -14.30 40.78 20.00
C THR A 347 -15.60 40.02 19.90
N PHE A 348 -16.71 40.63 20.32
CA PHE A 348 -18.04 40.05 20.27
C PHE A 348 -19.01 41.02 19.58
N THR A 349 -19.80 40.54 18.65
CA THR A 349 -20.89 41.29 18.02
C THR A 349 -22.17 40.47 18.10
N VAL A 350 -23.12 40.91 18.92
CA VAL A 350 -24.43 40.27 19.05
C VAL A 350 -25.24 40.53 17.79
N THR A 351 -25.64 39.49 17.08
CA THR A 351 -26.38 39.62 15.80
C THR A 351 -27.83 39.19 15.92
N SER A 352 -28.15 38.27 16.83
CA SER A 352 -29.53 37.90 17.19
C SER A 352 -29.56 37.38 18.63
N SER A 353 -30.74 37.00 19.14
CA SER A 353 -30.86 36.41 20.48
C SER A 353 -30.23 35.01 20.62
N THR A 354 -29.76 34.42 19.51
CA THR A 354 -29.11 33.10 19.46
C THR A 354 -27.89 33.10 18.53
N SER A 355 -27.30 34.27 18.25
CA SER A 355 -26.16 34.38 17.34
C SER A 355 -25.25 35.55 17.69
N VAL A 356 -23.94 35.28 17.62
CA VAL A 356 -22.86 36.23 17.91
C VAL A 356 -21.75 35.99 16.90
N THR A 357 -21.14 37.05 16.38
CA THR A 357 -19.84 36.95 15.70
C THR A 357 -18.76 37.22 16.73
N ALA A 358 -17.84 36.28 16.93
CA ALA A 358 -16.73 36.46 17.85
C ALA A 358 -15.39 36.09 17.21
N ASN A 359 -14.39 36.97 17.28
CA ASN A 359 -13.10 36.84 16.61
C ASN A 359 -13.23 36.30 15.18
N SER A 360 -14.05 36.99 14.39
CA SER A 360 -14.35 36.65 12.98
C SER A 360 -15.05 35.30 12.73
N ILE A 361 -15.48 34.59 13.78
CA ILE A 361 -16.27 33.35 13.69
C ILE A 361 -17.75 33.67 13.92
N SER A 362 -18.62 33.17 13.05
CA SER A 362 -20.07 33.28 13.20
C SER A 362 -20.63 32.12 14.04
N PHE A 363 -21.02 32.41 15.29
CA PHE A 363 -21.69 31.46 16.17
C PHE A 363 -23.22 31.53 16.01
N SER A 364 -23.86 30.39 15.83
CA SER A 364 -25.31 30.29 15.70
C SER A 364 -25.90 29.13 16.51
N SER A 365 -27.20 29.22 16.81
CA SER A 365 -27.92 28.21 17.60
C SER A 365 -27.31 27.97 19.00
N PHE A 366 -26.57 28.95 19.52
CA PHE A 366 -26.07 28.91 20.88
C PHE A 366 -27.19 29.27 21.86
N SER A 367 -27.11 28.74 23.08
CA SER A 367 -27.98 29.13 24.18
C SER A 367 -27.16 29.29 25.45
N GLY A 368 -27.31 30.41 26.14
CA GLY A 368 -26.64 30.67 27.41
C GLY A 368 -26.02 32.07 27.46
N ASP A 369 -25.21 32.27 28.49
CA ASP A 369 -24.43 33.49 28.66
C ASP A 369 -23.03 33.27 28.04
N ILE A 370 -22.33 34.37 27.74
CA ILE A 370 -20.92 34.32 27.28
C ILE A 370 -20.03 34.79 28.42
N ASP A 371 -19.16 33.90 28.92
CA ASP A 371 -18.07 34.30 29.79
C ASP A 371 -16.90 34.78 28.91
N ALA A 372 -16.71 36.10 28.81
CA ALA A 372 -15.60 36.69 28.08
C ALA A 372 -14.23 36.45 28.74
N LYS A 373 -14.20 35.92 29.98
CA LYS A 373 -13.00 35.68 30.79
C LYS A 373 -12.18 36.95 31.03
N SER A 374 -10.86 36.88 30.87
CA SER A 374 -9.94 37.98 31.14
C SER A 374 -9.53 38.58 29.80
N GLY A 375 -9.30 39.88 29.74
CA GLY A 375 -8.87 40.46 28.48
C GLY A 375 -9.28 41.90 28.40
N ALA A 376 -8.90 42.53 27.29
CA ALA A 376 -9.44 43.82 26.91
C ALA A 376 -10.57 43.59 25.91
N ASP A 377 -11.64 42.98 26.38
CA ASP A 377 -12.72 42.50 25.52
C ASP A 377 -13.60 43.65 25.03
N SER A 378 -14.14 43.48 23.84
CA SER A 378 -15.07 44.43 23.24
C SER A 378 -16.35 43.74 22.82
N VAL A 379 -17.49 44.35 23.18
CA VAL A 379 -18.80 43.85 22.79
C VAL A 379 -19.61 44.94 22.10
N THR A 380 -20.18 44.58 20.95
CA THR A 380 -21.12 45.40 20.18
C THR A 380 -22.48 44.74 20.23
N GLY A 381 -23.52 45.49 20.63
CA GLY A 381 -24.89 44.99 20.72
C GLY A 381 -25.57 44.91 19.36
N ALA A 382 -26.66 44.13 19.29
CA ALA A 382 -27.51 44.06 18.11
C ALA A 382 -28.16 45.41 17.80
N ASP A 383 -28.32 45.68 16.51
CA ASP A 383 -28.93 46.89 16.00
C ASP A 383 -30.36 47.07 16.53
N GLY A 384 -30.61 48.20 17.20
CA GLY A 384 -31.93 48.55 17.74
C GLY A 384 -32.27 47.94 19.10
N GLU A 385 -31.37 47.15 19.69
CA GLU A 385 -31.55 46.54 21.00
C GLU A 385 -30.82 47.32 22.11
N ASP A 386 -31.51 47.55 23.23
CA ASP A 386 -30.95 48.25 24.38
C ASP A 386 -30.03 47.33 25.20
N TRP A 387 -28.96 47.91 25.77
CA TRP A 387 -28.15 47.24 26.79
C TRP A 387 -28.78 47.37 28.17
N THR A 388 -28.87 46.26 28.91
CA THR A 388 -29.33 46.25 30.30
C THR A 388 -28.24 45.75 31.23
N LEU A 389 -27.86 46.53 32.24
CA LEU A 389 -26.95 46.08 33.29
C LEU A 389 -27.69 45.18 34.28
N THR A 390 -27.13 44.02 34.62
CA THR A 390 -27.81 43.04 35.48
C THR A 390 -27.67 43.36 36.97
N GLY A 391 -26.71 44.21 37.32
CA GLY A 391 -26.36 44.58 38.70
C GLY A 391 -25.21 43.76 39.27
N ASN A 392 -24.76 42.72 38.57
CA ASN A 392 -23.50 42.03 38.83
C ASN A 392 -22.32 42.80 38.21
N ASN A 393 -21.11 42.55 38.72
CA ASN A 393 -19.91 43.20 38.18
C ASN A 393 -19.58 42.65 36.80
N TYR A 394 -19.31 43.54 35.85
CA TYR A 394 -18.90 43.18 34.47
C TYR A 394 -19.94 42.36 33.68
N GLU A 395 -21.21 42.48 34.04
CA GLU A 395 -22.30 41.72 33.42
C GLU A 395 -23.37 42.67 32.86
N ALA A 396 -23.71 42.46 31.59
CA ALA A 396 -24.74 43.20 30.87
C ALA A 396 -25.38 42.29 29.82
N THR A 397 -26.63 42.56 29.49
CA THR A 397 -27.40 41.79 28.51
C THR A 397 -27.76 42.66 27.31
N ASN A 398 -27.69 42.11 26.10
CA ASN A 398 -28.21 42.69 24.86
C ASN A 398 -28.90 41.62 24.02
N ASN A 399 -30.12 41.90 23.57
CA ASN A 399 -30.92 40.95 22.78
C ASN A 399 -31.11 39.57 23.45
N GLY A 400 -31.07 39.52 24.78
CA GLY A 400 -31.23 38.28 25.56
C GLY A 400 -29.96 37.46 25.77
N ILE A 401 -28.79 37.98 25.37
CA ILE A 401 -27.45 37.42 25.59
C ILE A 401 -26.70 38.26 26.61
#